data_AF-A0A1M5LMN7-F1
#
_entry.id   AF-A0A1M5LMN7-F1
#
_cell.length_a   1.000
_cell.length_b   1.000
_cell.length_c   1.000
_cell.angle_alpha   90.00
_cell.angle_beta   90.00
_cell.angle_gamma   90.00
#
_symmetry.space_group_name_H-M   'P 1'
#
loop_
_entity.id
_entity.type
_entity.pdbx_description
1 polymer ?
#
loop_
_entity_poly.entity_id
_entity_poly.type
_entity_poly.pdbx_seq_one_letter_code
_entity_poly.pdbx_strand_id
1 'polypeptide(L)'
;MKKINVCALTILGFLFFSHMAIAQQQEVIYTKMSSEQREDNNMKTYLIEREIPEAGKLTKEQLKGISQKSCSVLREMGAGIEWLQSYVTDDKVYCLYKAENKDMVRRHAELGGFPVNSIQELSTTINPSTSE
;
A
#
# COMPACT_ATOMS: atom_id res chain seq x y z
N MET A 1 -1.01 -63.37 22.30
CA MET A 1 -1.16 -62.53 21.09
C MET A 1 -2.12 -61.38 21.40
N LYS A 2 -1.63 -60.17 21.69
CA LYS A 2 -2.47 -59.02 22.05
C LYS A 2 -3.08 -58.42 20.76
N LYS A 3 -4.40 -58.49 20.61
CA LYS A 3 -5.14 -57.85 19.50
C LYS A 3 -5.03 -56.34 19.67
N ILE A 4 -4.19 -55.69 18.87
CA ILE A 4 -4.13 -54.22 18.83
C ILE A 4 -5.44 -53.74 18.19
N ASN A 5 -6.14 -52.87 18.92
CA ASN A 5 -7.49 -52.42 18.59
C ASN A 5 -7.39 -51.39 17.45
N VAL A 6 -7.83 -51.75 16.24
CA VAL A 6 -7.69 -50.96 15.00
C VAL A 6 -8.23 -49.53 15.13
N CYS A 7 -9.24 -49.30 15.98
CA CYS A 7 -9.76 -47.96 16.29
C CYS A 7 -8.74 -47.03 16.99
N ALA A 8 -7.80 -47.56 17.77
CA ALA A 8 -6.80 -46.72 18.46
C ALA A 8 -5.72 -46.20 17.49
N LEU A 9 -5.43 -46.97 16.44
CA LEU A 9 -4.42 -46.62 15.44
C LEU A 9 -4.92 -45.55 14.46
N THR A 10 -6.21 -45.56 14.13
CA THR A 10 -6.83 -44.54 13.27
C THR A 10 -6.96 -43.19 13.98
N ILE A 11 -7.33 -43.16 15.27
CA ILE A 11 -7.43 -41.92 16.06
C ILE A 11 -6.07 -41.24 16.21
N LEU A 12 -5.00 -42.00 16.44
CA LEU A 12 -3.63 -41.46 16.55
C LEU A 12 -3.15 -40.86 15.23
N GLY A 13 -3.50 -41.47 14.09
CA GLY A 13 -3.22 -40.93 12.76
C GLY A 13 -3.95 -39.61 12.50
N PHE A 14 -5.23 -39.51 12.82
CA PHE A 14 -6.00 -38.26 12.66
C PHE A 14 -5.45 -37.11 13.51
N LEU A 15 -5.03 -37.38 14.75
CA LEU A 15 -4.40 -36.37 15.61
C LEU A 15 -3.04 -35.90 15.06
N PHE A 16 -2.28 -36.80 14.41
CA PHE A 16 -1.01 -36.43 13.79
C PHE A 16 -1.21 -35.59 12.52
N PHE A 17 -2.18 -35.98 11.69
CA PHE A 17 -2.56 -35.21 10.50
C PHE A 17 -3.10 -33.81 10.86
N SER A 18 -3.89 -33.69 11.93
CA SER A 18 -4.39 -32.38 12.37
C SER A 18 -3.25 -31.47 12.88
N HIS A 19 -2.27 -32.02 13.61
CA HIS A 19 -1.11 -31.24 14.07
C HIS A 19 -0.21 -30.79 12.90
N MET A 20 0.01 -31.65 11.90
CA MET A 20 0.75 -31.26 10.70
C MET A 20 0.05 -30.15 9.90
N ALA A 21 -1.28 -30.23 9.75
CA ALA A 21 -2.05 -29.21 9.04
C ALA A 21 -2.00 -27.84 9.75
N ILE A 22 -2.05 -27.82 11.08
CA ILE A 22 -1.92 -26.59 11.88
C ILE A 22 -0.54 -25.96 11.71
N ALA A 23 0.54 -26.75 11.70
CA ALA A 23 1.90 -26.24 11.49
C ALA A 23 2.10 -25.61 10.10
N GLN A 24 1.53 -26.22 9.05
CA GLN A 24 1.57 -25.66 7.68
C GLN A 24 0.75 -24.36 7.57
N GLN A 25 -0.38 -24.26 8.26
CA GLN A 25 -1.17 -23.02 8.30
C GLN A 25 -0.43 -21.91 9.07
N GLN A 26 0.28 -22.24 10.15
CA GLN A 26 1.05 -21.29 10.94
C GLN A 26 2.20 -20.65 10.13
N GLU A 27 2.98 -21.42 9.37
CA GLU A 27 4.08 -20.87 8.56
C GLU A 27 3.58 -19.97 7.41
N VAL A 28 2.46 -20.33 6.77
CA VAL A 28 1.86 -19.51 5.71
C VAL A 28 1.37 -18.17 6.28
N ILE A 29 0.71 -18.19 7.43
CA ILE A 29 0.25 -16.97 8.11
C ILE A 29 1.43 -16.11 8.55
N TYR A 30 2.49 -16.73 9.11
CA TYR A 30 3.70 -16.03 9.52
C TYR A 30 4.44 -15.39 8.35
N THR A 31 4.56 -16.10 7.23
CA THR A 31 5.19 -15.58 6.00
C THR A 31 4.41 -14.38 5.48
N LYS A 32 3.08 -14.48 5.41
CA LYS A 32 2.19 -13.42 4.95
C LYS A 32 2.22 -12.17 5.85
N MET A 33 2.16 -12.34 7.16
CA MET A 33 2.35 -11.23 8.12
C MET A 33 3.73 -10.59 7.96
N SER A 34 4.79 -11.38 7.76
CA SER A 34 6.14 -10.82 7.60
C SER A 34 6.32 -10.05 6.30
N SER A 35 5.67 -10.45 5.21
CA SER A 35 5.72 -9.71 3.94
C SER A 35 4.91 -8.42 3.99
N GLU A 36 3.72 -8.45 4.60
CA GLU A 36 2.86 -7.26 4.76
C GLU A 36 3.49 -6.23 5.71
N GLN A 37 4.19 -6.66 6.77
CA GLN A 37 4.89 -5.75 7.70
C GLN A 37 6.24 -5.21 7.20
N ARG A 38 6.85 -5.83 6.18
CA ARG A 38 8.07 -5.32 5.53
C ARG A 38 7.78 -4.22 4.53
N GLU A 39 6.58 -4.21 3.94
CA GLU A 39 6.19 -3.26 2.90
C GLU A 39 5.96 -1.85 3.46
N ASP A 40 5.37 -1.71 4.65
CA ASP A 40 5.17 -0.39 5.30
C ASP A 40 6.46 0.18 5.93
N ASN A 41 7.44 -0.67 6.30
CA ASN A 41 8.69 -0.21 6.94
C ASN A 41 9.69 0.47 5.99
N ASN A 42 9.56 0.31 4.67
CA ASN A 42 10.50 0.87 3.71
C ASN A 42 9.95 2.08 2.93
N MET A 43 8.64 2.32 2.97
CA MET A 43 8.03 3.43 2.25
C MET A 43 8.15 4.75 3.03
N LYS A 44 8.50 5.81 2.32
CA LYS A 44 8.55 7.19 2.83
C LYS A 44 7.38 7.99 2.28
N THR A 45 6.96 9.00 3.02
CA THR A 45 5.91 9.92 2.58
C THR A 45 6.53 11.06 1.80
N TYR A 46 6.01 11.33 0.61
CA TYR A 46 6.41 12.42 -0.25
C TYR A 46 5.25 13.40 -0.46
N LEU A 47 5.56 14.69 -0.35
CA LEU A 47 4.72 15.79 -0.79
C LEU A 47 5.15 16.22 -2.20
N ILE A 48 4.20 16.16 -3.13
CA ILE A 48 4.40 16.53 -4.53
C ILE A 48 3.65 17.83 -4.78
N GLU A 49 4.35 18.83 -5.33
CA GLU A 49 3.72 20.04 -5.85
C GLU A 49 3.59 19.93 -7.38
N ARG A 50 2.40 20.26 -7.88
CA ARG A 50 2.04 20.24 -9.29
C ARG A 50 1.43 21.58 -9.68
N GLU A 51 2.03 22.28 -10.62
CA GLU A 51 1.46 23.50 -11.20
C GLU A 51 0.43 23.13 -12.26
N ILE A 52 -0.81 23.51 -12.03
CA ILE A 52 -1.95 23.27 -12.93
C ILE A 52 -2.78 24.56 -12.90
N PRO A 53 -2.59 25.47 -13.87
CA PRO A 53 -3.33 26.73 -13.91
C PRO A 53 -4.83 26.49 -13.81
N GLU A 54 -5.51 27.29 -13.00
CA GLU A 54 -6.95 27.21 -12.75
C GLU A 54 -7.43 25.85 -12.21
N ALA A 55 -6.57 25.08 -11.54
CA ALA A 55 -6.92 23.82 -10.88
C ALA A 55 -8.16 23.94 -9.96
N GLY A 56 -8.33 25.08 -9.28
CA GLY A 56 -9.47 25.34 -8.41
C GLY A 56 -10.81 25.47 -9.15
N LYS A 57 -10.76 25.69 -10.48
CA LYS A 57 -11.95 25.76 -11.35
C LYS A 57 -12.31 24.43 -11.99
N LEU A 58 -11.52 23.38 -11.75
CA LEU A 58 -11.82 22.04 -12.28
C LEU A 58 -13.16 21.53 -11.75
N THR A 59 -13.99 21.01 -12.64
CA THR A 59 -15.28 20.43 -12.26
C THR A 59 -15.08 19.11 -11.52
N LYS A 60 -16.13 18.66 -10.83
CA LYS A 60 -16.12 17.35 -10.15
C LYS A 60 -15.82 16.20 -11.11
N GLU A 61 -16.32 16.28 -12.34
CA GLU A 61 -16.10 15.29 -13.40
C GLU A 61 -14.64 15.28 -13.85
N GLN A 62 -14.02 16.45 -14.00
CA GLN A 62 -12.60 16.57 -14.34
C GLN A 62 -11.71 16.01 -13.21
N LEU A 63 -11.98 16.38 -11.95
CA LEU A 63 -11.27 15.86 -10.79
C LEU A 63 -11.43 14.33 -10.65
N LYS A 64 -12.62 13.81 -10.93
CA LYS A 64 -12.89 12.37 -10.99
C LYS A 64 -12.05 11.70 -12.09
N GLY A 65 -11.98 12.29 -13.28
CA GLY A 65 -11.16 11.80 -14.37
C GLY A 65 -9.66 11.73 -14.02
N ILE A 66 -9.13 12.78 -13.38
CA ILE A 66 -7.75 12.81 -12.88
C ILE A 66 -7.50 11.69 -11.88
N SER A 67 -8.44 11.49 -10.94
CA SER A 67 -8.35 10.45 -9.92
C SER A 67 -8.37 9.05 -10.55
N GLN A 68 -9.27 8.81 -11.52
CA GLN A 68 -9.35 7.55 -12.26
C GLN A 68 -8.06 7.23 -13.02
N LYS A 69 -7.47 8.22 -13.69
CA LYS A 69 -6.19 8.06 -14.40
C LYS A 69 -5.06 7.71 -13.42
N SER A 70 -4.96 8.43 -12.29
CA SER A 70 -3.96 8.14 -11.26
C SER A 70 -4.09 6.70 -10.73
N CYS A 71 -5.30 6.29 -10.36
CA CYS A 71 -5.56 4.94 -9.87
C CYS A 71 -5.28 3.85 -10.92
N SER A 72 -5.47 4.14 -12.21
CA SER A 72 -5.09 3.20 -13.28
C SER A 72 -3.59 2.97 -13.33
N VAL A 73 -2.81 4.05 -13.32
CA VAL A 73 -1.35 3.97 -13.32
C VAL A 73 -0.82 3.26 -12.08
N LEU A 74 -1.39 3.53 -10.90
CA LEU A 74 -1.01 2.84 -9.67
C LEU A 74 -1.26 1.33 -9.77
N ARG A 75 -2.39 0.90 -10.35
CA ARG A 75 -2.65 -0.54 -10.58
C ARG A 75 -1.65 -1.16 -11.54
N GLU A 76 -1.19 -0.42 -12.54
CA GLU A 76 -0.18 -0.88 -13.51
C GLU A 76 1.23 -0.98 -12.89
N MET A 77 1.56 -0.06 -11.97
CA MET A 77 2.84 -0.07 -11.26
C MET A 77 2.92 -1.14 -10.17
N GLY A 78 1.78 -1.49 -9.56
CA GLY A 78 1.72 -2.48 -8.48
C GLY A 78 2.18 -1.91 -7.14
N ALA A 79 2.93 -2.72 -6.39
CA ALA A 79 3.43 -2.40 -5.05
C ALA A 79 4.50 -1.29 -5.02
N GLY A 80 4.81 -0.78 -3.83
CA GLY A 80 5.90 0.18 -3.61
C GLY A 80 5.57 1.65 -3.90
N ILE A 81 4.32 1.95 -4.26
CA ILE A 81 3.77 3.31 -4.32
C ILE A 81 2.28 3.32 -3.96
N GLU A 82 1.88 4.30 -3.16
CA GLU A 82 0.51 4.48 -2.71
C GLU A 82 0.16 5.96 -2.75
N TRP A 83 -1.00 6.28 -3.33
CA TRP A 83 -1.57 7.62 -3.27
C TRP A 83 -2.44 7.75 -2.02
N LEU A 84 -2.11 8.70 -1.15
CA LEU A 84 -2.86 8.95 0.09
C LEU A 84 -3.99 9.94 -0.15
N GLN A 85 -3.64 11.13 -0.66
CA GLN A 85 -4.60 12.22 -0.90
C GLN A 85 -4.01 13.30 -1.79
N SER A 86 -4.90 14.13 -2.33
CA SER A 86 -4.54 15.36 -3.05
C SER A 86 -5.37 16.53 -2.56
N TYR A 87 -4.74 17.70 -2.49
CA TYR A 87 -5.36 18.97 -2.17
C TYR A 87 -5.29 19.87 -3.40
N VAL A 88 -6.42 20.40 -3.81
CA VAL A 88 -6.55 21.30 -4.96
C VAL A 88 -6.66 22.73 -4.43
N THR A 89 -5.84 23.61 -4.98
CA THR A 89 -5.85 25.06 -4.75
C THR A 89 -6.16 25.77 -6.06
N ASP A 90 -6.12 27.10 -6.10
CA ASP A 90 -6.45 27.88 -7.30
C ASP A 90 -5.64 27.46 -8.54
N ASP A 91 -4.31 27.35 -8.41
CA ASP A 91 -3.39 27.07 -9.54
C ASP A 91 -2.44 25.90 -9.30
N LYS A 92 -2.60 25.19 -8.19
CA LYS A 92 -1.74 24.07 -7.81
C LYS A 92 -2.51 22.90 -7.24
N VAL A 93 -1.94 21.72 -7.44
CA VAL A 93 -2.36 20.50 -6.76
C VAL A 93 -1.20 19.96 -5.94
N TYR A 94 -1.47 19.71 -4.66
CA TYR A 94 -0.53 19.09 -3.73
C TYR A 94 -0.93 17.65 -3.51
N CYS A 95 -0.03 16.70 -3.71
CA CYS A 95 -0.32 15.30 -3.48
C CYS A 95 0.56 14.70 -2.40
N LEU A 96 -0.01 13.87 -1.54
CA LEU A 96 0.72 13.02 -0.62
C LEU A 96 0.74 11.59 -1.15
N TYR A 97 1.95 11.04 -1.27
CA TYR A 97 2.17 9.66 -1.66
C TYR A 97 3.07 8.98 -0.64
N LYS A 98 2.84 7.70 -0.35
CA LYS A 98 3.90 6.84 0.19
C LYS A 98 4.60 6.17 -0.99
N ALA A 99 5.92 6.06 -0.96
CA ALA A 99 6.66 5.30 -1.96
C ALA A 99 8.01 4.82 -1.41
N GLU A 100 8.58 3.78 -1.99
CA GLU A 100 9.93 3.31 -1.62
C GLU A 100 11.02 4.36 -1.88
N ASN A 101 10.84 5.19 -2.90
CA ASN A 101 11.77 6.25 -3.29
C ASN A 101 11.09 7.30 -4.18
N LYS A 102 11.77 8.42 -4.44
CA LYS A 102 11.26 9.51 -5.31
C LYS A 102 11.06 9.08 -6.76
N ASP A 103 11.79 8.08 -7.25
CA ASP A 103 11.72 7.67 -8.66
C ASP A 103 10.42 6.95 -8.99
N MET A 104 9.85 6.21 -8.03
CA MET A 104 8.49 5.67 -8.14
C MET A 104 7.47 6.78 -8.36
N VAL A 105 7.57 7.88 -7.61
CA VAL A 105 6.68 9.05 -7.76
C VAL A 105 6.84 9.71 -9.13
N ARG A 106 8.09 9.85 -9.62
CA ARG A 106 8.36 10.38 -10.97
C ARG A 106 7.77 9.49 -12.05
N ARG A 107 7.96 8.17 -11.95
CA ARG A 107 7.44 7.19 -12.91
C ARG A 107 5.92 7.19 -12.96
N HIS A 108 5.25 7.28 -11.80
CA HIS A 108 3.79 7.43 -11.74
C HIS A 108 3.32 8.66 -12.51
N ALA A 109 3.99 9.79 -12.30
CA ALA A 109 3.62 11.02 -12.96
C ALA A 109 3.87 10.98 -14.47
N GLU A 110 4.97 10.38 -14.91
CA GLU A 110 5.30 10.16 -16.32
C GLU A 110 4.22 9.31 -17.02
N LEU A 111 3.88 8.14 -16.47
CA LEU A 111 2.82 7.26 -16.99
C LEU A 111 1.42 7.91 -16.91
N GLY A 112 1.23 8.77 -15.91
CA GLY A 112 0.01 9.54 -15.68
C GLY A 112 -0.17 10.73 -16.59
N GLY A 113 0.92 11.26 -17.17
CA GLY A 113 0.94 12.57 -17.82
C GLY A 113 0.73 13.72 -16.82
N PHE A 114 1.10 13.53 -15.55
CA PHE A 114 0.93 14.54 -14.51
C PHE A 114 2.21 15.40 -14.38
N PRO A 115 2.10 16.73 -14.25
CA PRO A 115 3.27 17.56 -14.00
C PRO A 115 3.87 17.24 -12.62
N VAL A 116 5.20 17.33 -12.52
CA VAL A 116 5.95 17.18 -11.26
C VAL A 116 6.91 18.34 -11.16
N ASN A 117 6.51 19.35 -10.39
CA ASN A 117 7.32 20.55 -10.21
C ASN A 117 8.29 20.37 -9.03
N SER A 118 7.84 19.72 -7.96
CA SER A 118 8.67 19.44 -6.77
C SER A 118 8.27 18.12 -6.11
N ILE A 119 9.25 17.38 -5.58
CA ILE A 119 9.03 16.17 -4.75
C ILE A 119 9.87 16.30 -3.47
N GLN A 120 9.20 16.48 -2.34
CA GLN A 120 9.82 16.58 -1.02
C GLN A 120 9.48 15.36 -0.18
N GLU A 121 10.48 14.75 0.45
CA GLU A 121 10.24 13.74 1.47
C GLU A 121 9.81 14.45 2.76
N LEU A 122 8.74 13.99 3.41
CA LEU A 122 8.32 14.53 4.69
C LEU A 122 9.20 13.99 5.80
N SER A 123 9.86 14.88 6.54
CA SER A 123 10.67 14.53 7.71
C SER A 123 9.81 14.29 8.96
N THR A 124 8.71 15.03 9.11
CA THR A 124 7.79 14.94 10.23
C THR A 124 6.45 15.56 9.87
N THR A 125 5.40 15.24 10.63
CA THR A 125 4.07 15.85 10.52
C THR A 125 3.72 16.48 11.86
N ILE A 126 3.42 17.77 11.85
CA ILE A 126 2.87 18.48 13.00
C ILE A 126 1.35 18.62 12.84
N ASN A 127 0.62 18.46 13.94
CA ASN A 127 -0.82 18.64 14.03
C ASN A 127 -1.20 18.93 15.50
N PRO A 128 -2.48 19.18 15.86
CA PRO A 128 -2.83 19.48 17.24
C PRO A 128 -2.37 18.43 18.28
N SER A 129 -2.22 17.15 17.92
CA SER A 129 -1.64 16.15 18.85
C SER A 129 -0.16 16.35 19.17
N THR A 130 0.57 17.11 18.35
CA THR A 130 1.99 17.43 18.60
C THR A 130 2.20 18.59 19.56
N SER A 131 1.12 19.20 20.08
CA SER A 131 1.23 20.30 21.06
C SER A 131 1.26 19.86 22.53
N GLU A 132 1.20 18.55 22.79
CA GLU A 132 1.16 17.95 24.14
C GLU A 132 2.51 17.38 24.57
#